data_AF-A0A8T5N3J0-F1
#
_entry.id   AF-A0A8T5N3J0-F1
#
_cell.length_a   1.000
_cell.length_b   1.000
_cell.length_c   1.000
_cell.angle_alpha   90.00
_cell.angle_beta   90.00
_cell.angle_gamma   90.00
#
_symmetry.space_group_name_H-M   'P 1'
#
loop_
_entity.id
_entity.type
_entity.pdbx_description
1 polymer ?
#
loop_
_entity_poly.entity_id
_entity_poly.type
_entity_poly.pdbx_seq_one_letter_code
_entity_poly.pdbx_strand_id
1 'polypeptide(L)'
;MTHKIIHLNKDKFEQVKSGKKKFEVRLGNEDINEGSIIIIIQRDEKGNPTKNKITKKASHIEMTKNLPYWSDENKIKFGFKIIQLE
;
A
#
# COMPACT_ATOMS: atom_id res chain seq x y z
N MET A 1 10.73 -2.06 -13.67
CA MET A 1 9.80 -2.67 -12.70
C MET A 1 10.40 -2.52 -11.30
N THR A 2 9.74 -1.78 -10.39
CA THR A 2 10.26 -1.53 -9.04
C THR A 2 9.68 -2.51 -8.04
N HIS A 3 10.51 -2.97 -7.08
CA HIS A 3 10.09 -3.82 -5.97
C HIS A 3 9.98 -2.98 -4.70
N LYS A 4 8.89 -3.16 -3.95
CA LYS A 4 8.66 -2.45 -2.69
C LYS A 4 8.20 -3.40 -1.61
N ILE A 5 8.80 -3.30 -0.44
CA ILE A 5 8.44 -4.09 0.73
C ILE A 5 7.53 -3.24 1.61
N ILE A 6 6.38 -3.80 1.97
CA ILE A 6 5.50 -3.21 2.96
C ILE A 6 5.19 -4.23 4.05
N HIS A 7 4.78 -3.73 5.21
CA HIS A 7 4.39 -4.58 6.33
C HIS A 7 2.93 -4.38 6.70
N LEU A 8 2.26 -5.49 7.01
CA LEU A 8 0.89 -5.50 7.51
C LEU A 8 0.83 -6.32 8.81
N ASN A 9 -0.05 -5.93 9.72
CA ASN A 9 -0.39 -6.80 10.84
C ASN A 9 -1.15 -8.05 10.32
N LYS A 10 -1.29 -9.06 11.19
CA LYS A 10 -1.95 -10.33 10.88
C LYS A 10 -3.32 -10.15 10.19
N ASP A 11 -4.19 -9.31 10.75
CA ASP A 11 -5.56 -9.16 10.23
C ASP A 11 -5.60 -8.56 8.83
N LYS A 12 -4.85 -7.48 8.57
CA LYS A 12 -4.79 -6.87 7.23
C LYS A 12 -4.11 -7.80 6.23
N PHE A 13 -3.07 -8.51 6.66
CA PHE A 13 -2.38 -9.49 5.81
C PHE A 13 -3.34 -10.59 5.34
N GLU A 14 -4.10 -11.20 6.26
CA GLU A 14 -5.06 -12.25 5.90
C GLU A 14 -6.22 -11.71 5.03
N GLN A 15 -6.65 -10.46 5.25
CA GLN A 15 -7.63 -9.83 4.35
C GLN A 15 -7.10 -9.64 2.92
N VAL A 16 -5.84 -9.26 2.75
CA VAL A 16 -5.23 -9.14 1.41
C VAL A 16 -5.00 -10.51 0.79
N LYS A 17 -4.49 -11.47 1.57
CA LYS A 17 -4.23 -12.84 1.13
C LYS A 17 -5.50 -13.55 0.66
N SER A 18 -6.62 -13.37 1.39
CA SER A 18 -7.92 -13.93 1.02
C SER A 18 -8.61 -13.22 -0.15
N GLY A 19 -8.08 -12.08 -0.61
CA GLY A 19 -8.70 -11.26 -1.65
C GLY A 19 -9.90 -10.44 -1.17
N LYS A 20 -10.24 -10.49 0.13
CA LYS A 20 -11.27 -9.62 0.73
C LYS A 20 -10.88 -8.14 0.63
N LYS A 21 -9.59 -7.84 0.83
CA LYS A 21 -9.02 -6.49 0.69
C LYS A 21 -8.14 -6.44 -0.54
N LYS A 22 -8.56 -5.68 -1.55
CA LYS A 22 -7.89 -5.55 -2.86
C LYS A 22 -7.14 -4.23 -3.04
N PHE A 23 -6.90 -3.50 -1.96
CA PHE A 23 -6.19 -2.23 -2.02
C PHE A 23 -5.36 -2.00 -0.75
N GLU A 24 -4.38 -1.11 -0.81
CA GLU A 24 -3.70 -0.58 0.36
C GLU A 24 -3.58 0.94 0.33
N VAL A 25 -3.47 1.55 1.52
CA VAL A 25 -3.32 2.99 1.68
C VAL A 25 -1.93 3.29 2.22
N ARG A 26 -1.22 4.20 1.55
CA ARG A 26 0.13 4.64 1.91
C ARG A 26 0.24 6.15 1.84
N LEU A 27 1.29 6.71 2.43
CA LEU A 27 1.57 8.13 2.29
C LEU A 27 1.84 8.44 0.80
N GLY A 28 1.35 9.58 0.33
CA GLY A 28 1.41 9.93 -1.09
C GLY A 28 2.83 10.04 -1.65
N ASN A 29 3.82 10.29 -0.78
CA ASN A 29 5.24 10.38 -1.13
C ASN A 29 5.98 9.02 -1.18
N GLU A 30 5.33 7.90 -0.87
CA GLU A 30 5.98 6.60 -1.03
C GLU A 30 6.26 6.30 -2.52
N ASP A 31 7.45 5.81 -2.83
CA ASP A 31 7.85 5.42 -4.19
C ASP A 31 7.22 4.07 -4.57
N ILE A 32 5.92 4.07 -4.82
CA ILE A 32 5.12 2.96 -5.36
C ILE A 32 4.31 3.53 -6.52
N ASN A 33 4.46 2.92 -7.70
CA ASN A 33 3.86 3.35 -8.96
C ASN A 33 3.06 2.18 -9.57
N GLU A 34 2.21 2.46 -10.54
CA GLU A 34 1.54 1.40 -11.31
C GLU A 34 2.59 0.48 -11.96
N GLY A 35 2.34 -0.83 -11.90
CA GLY A 35 3.28 -1.87 -12.32
C GLY A 35 4.36 -2.23 -11.29
N SER A 36 4.45 -1.54 -10.15
CA SER A 36 5.32 -1.95 -9.04
C SER A 36 4.91 -3.33 -8.49
N ILE A 37 5.91 -4.12 -8.11
CA ILE A 37 5.72 -5.37 -7.37
C ILE A 37 5.83 -5.07 -5.88
N ILE A 38 4.77 -5.37 -5.15
CA ILE A 38 4.66 -5.15 -3.71
C ILE A 38 4.83 -6.49 -2.98
N ILE A 39 5.90 -6.61 -2.21
CA ILE A 39 6.16 -7.72 -1.32
C ILE A 39 5.59 -7.34 0.05
N ILE A 40 4.52 -8.01 0.44
CA ILE A 40 3.82 -7.76 1.71
C ILE A 40 4.33 -8.78 2.73
N ILE A 41 4.91 -8.31 3.82
CA ILE A 41 5.39 -9.15 4.92
C ILE A 41 4.45 -9.00 6.12
N GLN A 42 3.94 -10.13 6.63
CA GLN A 42 3.14 -10.13 7.84
C GLN A 42 4.01 -9.79 9.06
N ARG A 43 3.51 -8.91 9.94
CA ARG A 43 4.03 -8.68 11.29
C ARG A 43 3.24 -9.45 12.35
N ASP A 44 3.94 -9.90 13.38
CA ASP A 44 3.33 -10.44 14.60
C ASP A 44 2.71 -9.32 15.46
N GLU A 45 2.10 -9.71 16.58
CA GLU A 45 1.46 -8.77 17.52
C GLU A 45 2.45 -7.82 18.20
N LYS A 46 3.73 -8.18 18.23
CA LYS A 46 4.83 -7.35 18.75
C LYS A 46 5.42 -6.43 17.67
N GLY A 47 4.91 -6.49 16.45
CA GLY A 47 5.39 -5.70 15.32
C GLY A 47 6.60 -6.28 14.59
N ASN A 48 7.07 -7.48 14.94
CA ASN A 48 8.21 -8.11 14.28
C ASN A 48 7.79 -8.76 12.96
N PRO A 49 8.62 -8.68 11.90
CA PRO A 49 8.35 -9.39 10.65
C PRO A 49 8.38 -10.91 10.86
N THR A 50 7.41 -11.61 10.28
CA THR A 50 7.33 -13.07 10.27
C THR A 50 7.86 -13.64 8.94
N LYS A 51 7.84 -14.96 8.78
CA LYS A 51 8.18 -15.63 7.51
C LYS A 51 7.06 -15.55 6.46
N ASN A 52 5.84 -15.15 6.85
CA ASN A 52 4.71 -15.09 5.93
C ASN A 52 4.82 -13.86 5.03
N LYS A 53 4.81 -14.11 3.72
CA LYS A 53 4.83 -13.07 2.70
C LYS A 53 3.91 -13.40 1.53
N ILE A 54 3.34 -12.38 0.92
CA ILE A 54 2.62 -12.46 -0.35
C ILE A 54 3.15 -11.39 -1.30
N THR A 55 3.01 -11.64 -2.60
CA THR A 55 3.40 -10.68 -3.64
C THR A 55 2.15 -10.23 -4.37
N LYS A 56 2.05 -8.92 -4.61
CA LYS A 56 0.96 -8.28 -5.34
C LYS A 56 1.51 -7.29 -6.35
N LYS A 57 0.81 -7.09 -7.45
CA LYS A 57 1.09 -6.01 -8.40
C LYS A 57 0.25 -4.79 -8.04
N ALA A 58 0.86 -3.62 -8.02
CA ALA A 58 0.13 -2.35 -7.99
C ALA A 58 -0.48 -2.12 -9.37
N SER A 59 -1.78 -2.36 -9.54
CA SER A 59 -2.41 -2.28 -10.86
C SER A 59 -3.01 -0.92 -11.18
N HIS A 60 -3.52 -0.22 -10.16
CA HIS A 60 -4.03 1.13 -10.27
C HIS A 60 -3.68 1.95 -9.03
N ILE A 61 -3.33 3.22 -9.20
CA ILE A 61 -3.02 4.11 -8.08
C ILE A 61 -3.76 5.44 -8.22
N GLU A 62 -4.50 5.79 -7.18
CA GLU A 62 -5.07 7.12 -7.01
C GLU A 62 -4.34 7.86 -5.89
N MET A 63 -4.06 9.15 -6.06
CA MET A 63 -3.32 9.94 -5.08
C MET A 63 -3.97 11.28 -4.87
N THR A 64 -4.21 11.66 -3.61
CA THR A 64 -4.84 12.95 -3.30
C THR A 64 -4.09 14.14 -3.88
N LYS A 65 -2.75 14.03 -4.02
CA LYS A 65 -1.91 15.05 -4.65
C LYS A 65 -2.27 15.33 -6.11
N ASN A 66 -2.78 14.33 -6.83
CA ASN A 66 -3.13 14.44 -8.25
C ASN A 66 -4.59 14.86 -8.47
N LEU A 67 -5.40 14.92 -7.40
CA LEU A 67 -6.82 15.24 -7.49
C LEU A 67 -7.09 16.74 -7.32
N PRO A 68 -8.07 17.33 -8.04
CA PRO A 68 -8.31 18.77 -8.00
C PRO A 68 -9.11 19.25 -6.77
N TYR A 69 -9.50 18.35 -5.87
CA TYR A 69 -10.48 18.65 -4.83
C TYR A 69 -9.96 19.42 -3.60
N TRP A 70 -8.63 19.47 -3.41
CA TRP A 70 -8.01 20.08 -2.23
C TRP A 70 -6.90 21.06 -2.59
N SER A 71 -6.63 21.99 -1.68
CA SER A 71 -5.47 22.89 -1.80
C SER A 71 -4.16 22.11 -1.78
N ASP A 72 -3.13 22.69 -2.40
CA ASP A 72 -1.79 22.07 -2.47
C ASP A 72 -1.17 21.91 -1.08
N GLU A 73 -1.42 22.85 -0.16
CA GLU A 73 -1.01 22.73 1.25
C GLU A 73 -1.58 21.47 1.90
N ASN A 74 -2.89 21.23 1.75
CA ASN A 74 -3.55 20.06 2.33
C ASN A 74 -3.07 18.76 1.69
N LYS A 75 -2.82 18.75 0.37
CA LYS A 75 -2.26 17.60 -0.35
C LYS A 75 -0.85 17.26 0.11
N ILE A 76 -0.02 18.24 0.42
CA ILE A 76 1.34 18.03 0.92
C ILE A 76 1.29 17.50 2.35
N LYS A 77 0.47 18.11 3.21
CA LYS A 77 0.40 17.81 4.64
C LYS A 77 -0.29 16.48 4.96
N PHE A 78 -1.34 16.13 4.21
CA PHE A 78 -2.20 14.98 4.49
C PHE A 78 -2.30 14.00 3.31
N GLY A 79 -1.33 14.05 2.40
CA GLY A 79 -1.40 13.29 1.16
C GLY A 79 -1.35 11.78 1.35
N PHE A 80 -2.31 11.06 0.77
CA PHE A 80 -2.33 9.60 0.72
C PHE A 80 -2.40 9.11 -0.72
N LYS A 81 -1.98 7.87 -0.93
CA LYS A 81 -2.26 7.09 -2.14
C LYS A 81 -3.04 5.83 -1.79
N ILE A 82 -3.97 5.49 -2.66
CA ILE A 82 -4.71 4.23 -2.66
C ILE A 82 -4.13 3.38 -3.79
N ILE A 83 -3.72 2.17 -3.45
CA ILE A 83 -3.01 1.26 -4.36
C ILE A 83 -3.86 0.01 -4.53
N GLN A 84 -4.39 -0.23 -5.72
CA GLN A 84 -5.07 -1.49 -6.05
C GLN A 84 -4.04 -2.63 -6.13
N LEU A 85 -4.39 -3.79 -5.54
CA LEU A 85 -3.54 -4.97 -5.43
C LEU A 85 -4.12 -6.12 -6.27
N GLU A 86 -3.33 -6.62 -7.21
CA GLU A 86 -3.61 -7.81 -8.02
C GLU A 86 -2.68 -8.97 -7.68
#